data_AF-A0A9X4QMR7-F1
#
_entry.id   AF-A0A9X4QMR7-F1
#
_cell.length_a   1.000
_cell.length_b   1.000
_cell.length_c   1.000
_cell.angle_alpha   90.00
_cell.angle_beta   90.00
_cell.angle_gamma   90.00
#
_symmetry.space_group_name_H-M   'P 1'
#
loop_
_entity.id
_entity.type
_entity.pdbx_description
1 polymer ?
#
loop_
_entity_poly.entity_id
_entity_poly.type
_entity_poly.pdbx_seq_one_letter_code
_entity_poly.pdbx_strand_id
1 'polypeptide(L)'
;MKKFYAAYMKWRADAGLDNAIADRLPALMRDAGLRDIRIFPQHEEMNRGQPDFEARASIWADAAASRGPQMARDGYGTPEAWEQAESEYRRWVAEAAISIKMYMLAAEGIRPA
;
A
#
# COMPACT_ATOMS: atom_id res chain seq x y z
N MET A 1 10.06 7.81 6.93
CA MET A 1 9.10 6.82 6.37
C MET A 1 8.43 5.86 7.36
N LYS A 2 9.12 5.06 8.19
CA LYS A 2 8.46 4.03 9.05
C LYS A 2 7.31 4.57 9.94
N LYS A 3 7.48 5.76 10.53
CA LYS A 3 6.44 6.44 11.32
C LYS A 3 5.21 6.81 10.47
N PHE A 4 5.45 7.35 9.27
CA PHE A 4 4.39 7.65 8.31
C PHE A 4 3.61 6.39 7.95
N TYR A 5 4.31 5.30 7.60
CA TYR A 5 3.65 4.04 7.25
C TYR A 5 2.75 3.53 8.37
N ALA A 6 3.23 3.51 9.62
CA ALA A 6 2.41 3.09 10.77
C ALA A 6 1.18 3.99 10.97
N ALA A 7 1.35 5.31 10.89
CA ALA A 7 0.26 6.27 11.01
C ALA A 7 -0.75 6.12 9.85
N TYR A 8 -0.26 5.91 8.63
CA TYR A 8 -1.09 5.71 7.43
C TYR A 8 -1.92 4.42 7.52
N MET A 9 -1.33 3.33 8.01
CA MET A 9 -2.07 2.09 8.27
C MET A 9 -3.14 2.28 9.33
N LYS A 10 -2.83 3.00 10.43
CA LYS A 10 -3.82 3.31 11.45
C LYS A 10 -4.94 4.20 10.93
N TRP A 11 -4.61 5.29 10.24
CA TRP A 11 -5.59 6.22 9.65
C TRP A 11 -6.58 5.49 8.73
N ARG A 12 -6.09 4.58 7.90
CA ARG A 12 -6.93 3.71 7.06
C ARG A 12 -7.82 2.79 7.88
N ALA A 13 -7.26 2.12 8.88
CA ALA A 13 -8.00 1.19 9.74
C ALA A 13 -9.12 1.89 10.52
N ASP A 14 -8.84 3.07 11.09
CA ASP A 14 -9.83 3.88 11.81
C ASP A 14 -10.93 4.41 10.87
N ALA A 15 -10.64 4.56 9.57
CA ALA A 15 -11.64 4.85 8.53
C ALA A 15 -12.39 3.60 8.01
N GLY A 16 -12.14 2.42 8.60
CA GLY A 16 -12.80 1.16 8.24
C GLY A 16 -12.16 0.41 7.06
N LEU A 17 -10.99 0.84 6.57
CA LEU A 17 -10.29 0.13 5.50
C LEU A 17 -9.51 -1.06 6.07
N ASP A 18 -9.64 -2.21 5.40
CA ASP A 18 -8.89 -3.41 5.72
C ASP A 18 -7.53 -3.41 4.99
N ASN A 19 -6.45 -3.19 5.73
CA ASN A 19 -5.10 -3.19 5.17
C ASN A 19 -4.60 -4.60 4.77
N ALA A 20 -5.30 -5.66 5.18
CA ALA A 20 -5.05 -7.05 4.81
C ALA A 20 -6.12 -7.59 3.83
N ILE A 21 -6.83 -6.69 3.12
CA ILE A 21 -7.93 -7.07 2.24
C ILE A 21 -7.52 -8.09 1.18
N ALA A 22 -6.29 -8.02 0.64
CA ALA A 22 -5.81 -8.99 -0.34
C ALA A 22 -5.89 -10.44 0.17
N ASP A 23 -5.53 -10.66 1.44
CA ASP A 23 -5.53 -11.99 2.07
C ASP A 23 -6.91 -12.39 2.60
N ARG A 24 -7.75 -11.42 2.97
CA ARG A 24 -9.09 -11.65 3.53
C ARG A 24 -10.18 -11.77 2.47
N LEU A 25 -9.99 -11.18 1.29
CA LEU A 25 -10.95 -11.18 0.20
C LEU A 25 -11.47 -12.60 -0.14
N PRO A 26 -10.62 -13.64 -0.23
CA PRO A 26 -11.10 -15.00 -0.48
C PRO A 26 -12.08 -15.49 0.59
N ALA A 27 -11.86 -15.19 1.88
CA ALA A 27 -12.79 -15.56 2.95
C ALA A 27 -14.11 -14.79 2.81
N LEU A 28 -14.05 -13.47 2.60
CA LEU A 28 -15.24 -12.64 2.38
C LEU A 28 -16.09 -13.11 1.19
N MET A 29 -15.44 -13.57 0.13
CA MET A 29 -16.12 -14.15 -1.03
C MET A 29 -16.84 -15.48 -0.68
N ARG A 30 -16.27 -16.33 0.19
CA ARG A 30 -16.95 -17.55 0.68
C ARG A 30 -18.16 -17.19 1.52
N ASP A 31 -18.00 -16.22 2.42
CA ASP A 31 -19.08 -15.75 3.29
C ASP A 31 -20.23 -15.14 2.47
N ALA A 32 -19.92 -14.54 1.31
CA ALA A 32 -20.90 -14.05 0.35
C ALA A 32 -21.55 -15.15 -0.52
N GLY A 33 -21.21 -16.43 -0.30
CA GLY A 33 -21.80 -17.58 -0.99
C GLY A 33 -21.13 -17.97 -2.30
N LEU A 34 -19.99 -17.37 -2.67
CA LEU A 34 -19.20 -17.81 -3.82
C LEU A 34 -18.49 -19.12 -3.50
N ARG A 35 -18.40 -19.99 -4.50
CA ARG A 35 -17.69 -21.28 -4.45
C ARG A 35 -16.51 -21.30 -5.42
N ASP A 36 -15.73 -22.37 -5.36
CA ASP A 36 -14.58 -22.61 -6.25
C ASP A 36 -13.59 -21.45 -6.33
N ILE A 37 -13.30 -20.86 -5.17
CA ILE A 37 -12.48 -19.66 -5.07
C ILE A 37 -11.04 -19.96 -5.43
N ARG A 38 -10.53 -19.20 -6.41
CA ARG A 38 -9.15 -19.26 -6.88
C ARG A 38 -8.46 -17.92 -6.62
N ILE A 39 -7.20 -18.00 -6.21
CA ILE A 39 -6.35 -16.85 -5.90
C ILE A 39 -5.20 -16.85 -6.90
N PHE A 40 -4.93 -15.70 -7.49
CA PHE A 40 -3.87 -15.51 -8.45
C PHE A 40 -2.91 -14.43 -7.95
N PRO A 41 -1.61 -14.73 -7.77
CA PRO A 41 -0.61 -13.71 -7.51
C PRO A 41 -0.56 -12.71 -8.66
N GLN A 42 -0.68 -11.42 -8.33
CA GLN A 42 -0.57 -10.31 -9.28
C GLN A 42 0.50 -9.31 -8.81
N HIS A 43 1.51 -9.80 -8.09
CA HIS A 43 2.54 -8.94 -7.53
C HIS A 43 3.30 -8.20 -8.63
N GLU A 44 3.51 -6.90 -8.43
CA GLU A 44 4.41 -6.12 -9.27
C GLU A 44 5.74 -5.97 -8.57
N GLU A 45 6.82 -6.33 -9.25
CA GLU A 45 8.18 -6.27 -8.72
C GLU A 45 9.07 -5.46 -9.66
N MET A 46 9.88 -4.58 -9.09
CA MET A 46 10.91 -3.84 -9.83
C MET A 46 12.21 -3.82 -9.07
N ASN A 47 13.31 -3.89 -9.81
CA ASN A 47 14.66 -3.87 -9.29
C ASN A 47 15.39 -2.62 -9.76
N ARG A 48 16.34 -2.14 -8.96
CA ARG A 48 17.21 -1.02 -9.31
C ARG A 48 17.89 -1.28 -10.65
N GLY A 49 17.91 -0.26 -11.52
CA GLY A 49 18.48 -0.34 -12.86
C GLY A 49 17.46 -0.66 -13.96
N GLN A 50 16.23 -1.05 -13.61
CA GLN A 50 15.13 -1.11 -14.57
C GLN A 50 14.60 0.30 -14.89
N PRO A 51 14.08 0.54 -16.11
CA PRO A 51 13.38 1.78 -16.42
C PRO A 51 12.29 2.08 -15.40
N ASP A 52 12.13 3.36 -15.05
CA ASP A 52 11.12 3.86 -14.10
C ASP A 52 11.22 3.33 -12.65
N PHE A 53 12.32 2.66 -12.28
CA PHE A 53 12.49 2.13 -10.91
C PHE A 53 12.29 3.19 -9.83
N GLU A 54 12.93 4.36 -9.95
CA GLU A 54 12.84 5.41 -8.92
C GLU A 54 11.41 5.95 -8.78
N ALA A 55 10.71 6.16 -9.90
CA ALA A 55 9.32 6.61 -9.89
C ALA A 55 8.43 5.59 -9.17
N ARG A 56 8.63 4.30 -9.46
CA ARG A 56 7.82 3.21 -8.90
C ARG A 56 8.16 2.93 -7.43
N ALA A 57 9.45 2.95 -7.08
CA ALA A 57 9.92 2.78 -5.71
C ALA A 57 9.52 3.95 -4.79
N SER A 58 9.19 5.12 -5.36
CA SER A 58 8.74 6.33 -4.64
C SER A 58 7.27 6.32 -4.20
N ILE A 59 6.51 5.25 -4.43
CA ILE A 59 5.07 5.20 -4.13
C ILE A 59 4.71 5.62 -2.69
N TRP A 60 5.56 5.30 -1.70
CA TRP A 60 5.32 5.71 -0.31
C TRP A 60 5.62 7.20 -0.06
N ALA A 61 6.57 7.79 -0.78
CA ALA A 61 6.75 9.24 -0.79
C ALA A 61 5.53 9.92 -1.43
N ASP A 62 5.00 9.38 -2.53
CA ASP A 62 3.80 9.93 -3.18
C ASP A 62 2.56 9.79 -2.30
N ALA A 63 2.46 8.69 -1.53
CA ALA A 63 1.42 8.53 -0.51
C ALA A 63 1.57 9.59 0.61
N ALA A 64 2.79 9.87 1.06
CA ALA A 64 3.05 10.91 2.06
C ALA A 64 2.68 12.30 1.54
N ALA A 65 3.09 12.64 0.32
CA ALA A 65 2.77 13.91 -0.34
C ALA A 65 1.25 14.11 -0.49
N SER A 66 0.54 13.07 -0.95
CA SER A 66 -0.88 13.18 -1.30
C SER A 66 -1.84 12.99 -0.13
N ARG A 67 -1.49 12.15 0.87
CA ARG A 67 -2.36 11.81 2.00
C ARG A 67 -1.91 12.42 3.32
N GLY A 68 -0.63 12.75 3.47
CA GLY A 68 -0.09 13.40 4.66
C GLY A 68 -0.87 14.64 5.11
N PRO A 69 -1.24 15.58 4.22
CA PRO A 69 -2.02 16.75 4.62
C PRO A 69 -3.40 16.40 5.20
N GLN A 70 -4.08 15.38 4.65
CA GLN A 70 -5.37 14.93 5.19
C GLN A 70 -5.17 14.18 6.51
N MET A 71 -4.19 13.29 6.59
CA MET A 71 -3.85 12.57 7.82
C MET A 71 -3.58 13.54 8.98
N ALA A 72 -2.81 14.61 8.75
CA ALA A 72 -2.53 15.62 9.76
C ALA A 72 -3.81 16.34 10.24
N ARG A 73 -4.72 16.69 9.31
CA ARG A 73 -6.04 17.25 9.67
C ARG A 73 -6.88 16.30 10.51
N ASP A 74 -6.75 15.00 10.25
CA ASP A 74 -7.47 13.96 10.98
C ASP A 74 -6.78 13.55 12.30
N GLY A 75 -5.69 14.23 12.69
CA GLY A 75 -4.97 14.00 13.95
C GLY A 75 -3.87 12.93 13.88
N TYR A 76 -3.47 12.50 12.68
CA TYR A 76 -2.45 11.48 12.45
C TYR A 76 -1.12 12.12 12.04
N GLY A 77 -0.38 12.64 13.02
CA GLY A 77 0.92 13.29 12.83
C GLY A 77 0.81 14.78 12.47
N THR A 78 1.89 15.35 11.95
CA THR A 78 1.95 16.77 11.56
C THR A 78 2.37 16.91 10.10
N PRO A 79 2.02 18.03 9.43
CA PRO A 79 2.45 18.27 8.05
C PRO A 79 3.97 18.18 7.88
N GLU A 80 4.73 18.77 8.81
CA GLU A 80 6.20 18.80 8.78
C GLU A 80 6.80 17.39 8.90
N ALA A 81 6.19 16.53 9.74
CA ALA A 81 6.64 15.16 9.89
C ALA A 81 6.44 14.34 8.59
N TRP A 82 5.38 14.62 7.83
CA TRP A 82 5.07 13.93 6.58
C TRP A 82 5.87 14.46 5.39
N GLU A 83 6.13 15.76 5.34
CA GLU A 83 7.09 16.35 4.39
C GLU A 83 8.51 15.80 4.63
N GLN A 84 8.95 15.73 5.89
CA GLN A 84 10.23 15.12 6.23
C GLN A 84 10.28 13.65 5.82
N ALA A 85 9.21 12.89 6.12
CA ALA A 85 9.15 11.47 5.77
C ALA A 85 9.19 11.22 4.27
N GLU A 86 8.56 12.09 3.47
CA GLU A 86 8.63 12.09 2.02
C GLU A 86 10.06 12.33 1.54
N SER A 87 10.67 13.46 1.93
CA SER A 87 12.01 13.87 1.49
C SER A 87 13.08 12.82 1.82
N GLU A 88 13.08 12.31 3.05
CA GLU A 88 14.00 11.25 3.48
C GLU A 88 13.83 9.97 2.65
N TYR A 89 12.60 9.62 2.30
CA TYR A 89 12.31 8.41 1.53
C TYR A 89 12.71 8.57 0.07
N ARG A 90 12.45 9.72 -0.56
CA ARG A 90 12.89 9.99 -1.94
C ARG A 90 14.42 9.91 -2.05
N ARG A 91 15.15 10.49 -1.08
CA ARG A 91 16.61 10.36 -1.02
C ARG A 91 17.05 8.91 -0.89
N TRP A 92 16.43 8.15 0.01
CA TRP A 92 16.75 6.73 0.17
C TRP A 92 16.47 5.91 -1.10
N VAL A 93 15.38 6.21 -1.83
CA VAL A 93 15.08 5.57 -3.12
C VAL A 93 16.19 5.82 -4.13
N ALA A 94 16.61 7.08 -4.28
CA ALA A 94 17.68 7.45 -5.21
C ALA A 94 19.02 6.79 -4.84
N GLU A 95 19.38 6.74 -3.56
CA GLU A 95 20.74 6.36 -3.14
C GLU A 95 20.90 4.88 -2.82
N ALA A 96 19.87 4.23 -2.25
CA ALA A 96 20.04 2.95 -1.56
C ALA A 96 18.97 1.89 -1.83
N ALA A 97 17.79 2.25 -2.36
CA ALA A 97 16.77 1.25 -2.66
C ALA A 97 17.24 0.29 -3.76
N ILE A 98 16.97 -1.01 -3.55
CA ILE A 98 17.39 -2.10 -4.45
C ILE A 98 16.23 -2.77 -5.18
N SER A 99 15.04 -2.79 -4.57
CA SER A 99 13.84 -3.37 -5.15
C SER A 99 12.58 -2.81 -4.48
N ILE A 100 11.45 -2.94 -5.18
CA ILE A 100 10.11 -2.73 -4.63
C ILE A 100 9.23 -3.90 -5.07
N LYS A 101 8.32 -4.30 -4.17
CA LYS A 101 7.24 -5.24 -4.46
C LYS A 101 5.92 -4.65 -4.01
N MET A 102 4.96 -4.58 -4.93
CA MET A 102 3.55 -4.34 -4.59
C MET A 102 2.86 -5.68 -4.43
N TYR A 103 2.37 -5.93 -3.21
CA TYR A 103 1.66 -7.15 -2.89
C TYR A 103 0.20 -7.04 -3.35
N MET A 104 -0.10 -7.71 -4.46
CA MET A 104 -1.46 -7.78 -5.02
C MET A 104 -1.87 -9.20 -5.31
N LEU A 105 -3.13 -9.51 -5.01
CA LEU A 105 -3.78 -10.77 -5.31
C LEU A 105 -5.07 -10.49 -6.08
N ALA A 106 -5.36 -11.28 -7.11
CA ALA A 106 -6.68 -11.38 -7.68
C ALA A 106 -7.40 -12.61 -7.09
N ALA A 107 -8.70 -12.49 -6.84
CA ALA A 107 -9.54 -13.58 -6.37
C ALA A 107 -10.78 -13.71 -7.27
N GLU A 108 -11.04 -14.93 -7.72
CA GLU A 108 -12.19 -15.27 -8.57
C GLU A 108 -13.03 -16.35 -7.88
N GLY A 109 -14.35 -16.31 -8.03
CA GLY A 109 -15.27 -17.28 -7.46
C GLY A 109 -16.53 -17.42 -8.29
N ILE A 110 -17.20 -18.57 -8.18
CA ILE A 110 -18.39 -18.91 -8.96
C ILE A 110 -19.62 -18.73 -8.08
N ARG A 111 -20.66 -18.08 -8.59
CA ARG A 111 -21.98 -18.07 -7.97
C ARG A 111 -22.66 -19.42 -8.25
N PRO A 112 -23.04 -20.19 -7.23
CA PRO A 112 -23.83 -21.40 -7.44
C PRO A 112 -25.17 -21.06 -8.09
N ALA A 113 -25.66 -21.96 -8.96
CA ALA A 113 -26.99 -21.85 -9.56
C ALA A 113 -28.11 -21.94 -8.53
#